data_AF-A0A0B7FVW6-F1
#
_entry.id   AF-A0A0B7FVW6-F1
#
_cell.length_a   1.000
_cell.length_b   1.000
_cell.length_c   1.000
_cell.angle_alpha   90.00
_cell.angle_beta   90.00
_cell.angle_gamma   90.00
#
_symmetry.space_group_name_H-M   'P 1'
#
loop_
_entity.id
_entity.type
_entity.pdbx_description
1 polymer ?
#
loop_
_entity_poly.entity_id
_entity_poly.type
_entity_poly.pdbx_seq_one_letter_code
_entity_poly.pdbx_strand_id
1 'polypeptide(L)'
;MLGAPLRPRACPIADIIDSTIILACWNMAFVASKERKENHLHVLLIATGSVATIKAPLIIQKLLTYDRVEVEVVATDAALNFINTDQIEAAGSRIWTDSVDWSAWKKVGDPILHIELRRWADVVLVAPCSANTLAKIASGLCDNLATCILRALAPSTPTFIFPAMNTHMYEHPLTARHLDIVKDVIGYNIIGPIGKALACGDIGIGAMTEWSDIVQLVVTRWSLTPKESASKSPAMVAPLISVESSTTQTQTHIDLSAGVPPLEEIARDYPPMFTWDQVKDQVDSGDLAALKRHPALQQRYDKWIHQVKIVHGSVVNYLVNIRLGWGPTASRPASPGSRTEPTYADDASSLEPPESASVRPLTPSTNNGRMWFTADIAEPLVKILPNDWPYSVPPEIRHYVVWSRLPITHPRIVPAQIWDRIVQDGLWGFSGSTYKPKGSGDKSIDQLIRQAGAEVRTYVENKWPAEEYEVAWFVNPPRLQSIPGLAHLHVFARKKSD
;
A
#
# COMPACT_ATOMS: atom_id res chain seq x y z
N MET A 1 36.43 59.94 -3.29
CA MET A 1 36.43 59.32 -4.63
C MET A 1 37.31 58.07 -4.59
N LEU A 2 36.70 56.91 -4.37
CA LEU A 2 37.30 55.57 -4.44
C LEU A 2 36.39 54.86 -5.45
N GLY A 3 36.82 54.40 -6.62
CA GLY A 3 37.90 53.47 -6.90
C GLY A 3 37.25 52.26 -7.57
N ALA A 4 37.04 52.33 -8.89
CA ALA A 4 36.42 51.26 -9.68
C ALA A 4 37.39 50.10 -9.92
N PRO A 5 36.92 48.84 -9.97
CA PRO A 5 37.68 47.76 -10.59
C PRO A 5 36.96 47.13 -11.79
N LEU A 6 37.58 47.28 -12.96
CA LEU A 6 37.93 46.26 -13.96
C LEU A 6 37.03 45.00 -14.11
N ARG A 7 36.39 44.87 -15.27
CA ARG A 7 36.28 43.58 -16.03
C ARG A 7 37.48 43.50 -17.00
N PRO A 8 37.83 42.38 -17.70
CA PRO A 8 37.13 41.09 -17.87
C PRO A 8 38.05 39.83 -17.86
N ARG A 9 37.46 38.63 -17.95
CA ARG A 9 37.81 37.64 -19.00
C ARG A 9 36.69 36.60 -19.13
N ALA A 10 36.11 36.56 -20.33
CA ALA A 10 35.15 35.55 -20.75
C ALA A 10 35.86 34.21 -20.97
N CYS A 11 35.21 33.12 -20.56
CA CYS A 11 35.40 31.79 -21.12
C CYS A 11 34.03 31.39 -21.70
N PRO A 12 33.93 31.08 -23.02
CA PRO A 12 32.66 30.75 -23.65
C PRO A 12 32.36 29.26 -23.45
N ILE A 13 31.09 28.88 -23.64
CA ILE A 13 30.49 27.54 -23.53
C ILE A 13 29.83 27.28 -22.17
N ALA A 14 28.71 27.96 -21.96
CA ALA A 14 27.56 27.38 -21.29
C ALA A 14 26.34 27.87 -22.07
N ASP A 15 25.70 26.99 -22.84
CA ASP A 15 24.45 27.27 -23.52
C ASP A 15 23.39 27.59 -22.46
N ILE A 16 23.13 28.89 -22.30
CA ILE A 16 22.05 29.41 -21.47
C ILE A 16 20.76 29.21 -22.26
N ILE A 17 19.96 28.23 -21.88
CA ILE A 17 18.55 28.20 -22.24
C ILE A 17 17.91 29.38 -21.50
N ASP A 18 17.51 30.39 -22.24
CA ASP A 18 16.92 31.63 -21.74
C ASP A 18 15.59 31.33 -21.01
N SER A 19 15.58 31.51 -19.69
CA SER A 19 14.40 31.35 -18.83
C SER A 19 13.23 32.26 -19.24
N THR A 20 13.49 33.31 -20.01
CA THR A 20 12.47 34.19 -20.58
C THR A 20 11.68 33.52 -21.72
N ILE A 21 12.28 32.57 -22.45
CA ILE A 21 11.61 31.83 -23.54
C ILE A 21 10.66 30.77 -22.96
N ILE A 22 11.05 30.10 -21.87
CA ILE A 22 10.21 29.11 -21.19
C ILE A 22 8.93 29.79 -20.63
N LEU A 23 9.08 30.93 -19.96
CA LEU A 23 7.95 31.72 -19.44
C LEU A 23 7.03 32.25 -20.55
N ALA A 24 7.58 32.63 -21.71
CA ALA A 24 6.79 33.12 -22.85
C ALA A 24 5.99 32.01 -23.55
N CYS A 25 6.49 30.77 -23.60
CA CYS A 25 5.78 29.63 -24.17
C CYS A 25 4.61 29.14 -23.30
N TRP A 26 4.60 29.45 -22.00
CA TRP A 26 3.52 29.04 -21.08
C TRP A 26 2.35 30.03 -20.99
N ASN A 27 2.40 31.14 -21.74
CA ASN A 27 1.34 32.14 -21.76
C ASN A 27 0.23 31.84 -22.80
N MET A 28 0.21 30.63 -23.36
CA MET A 28 -0.87 30.13 -24.22
C MET A 28 -1.88 29.32 -23.40
N ALA A 29 -3.17 29.49 -23.71
CA ALA A 29 -4.23 28.70 -23.10
C ALA A 29 -3.98 27.20 -23.29
N PHE A 30 -3.93 26.44 -22.20
CA PHE A 30 -3.77 24.98 -22.23
C PHE A 30 -5.00 24.34 -22.89
N VAL A 31 -4.79 23.66 -24.01
CA VAL A 31 -5.84 22.96 -24.75
C VAL A 31 -5.44 21.51 -24.91
N ALA A 32 -6.22 20.60 -24.33
CA ALA A 32 -5.90 19.18 -24.26
C ALA A 32 -5.61 18.56 -25.63
N SER A 33 -6.40 18.93 -26.66
CA SER A 33 -6.23 18.40 -28.01
C SER A 33 -4.93 18.83 -28.70
N LYS A 34 -4.26 19.88 -28.21
CA LYS A 34 -2.96 20.35 -28.70
C LYS A 34 -1.79 19.84 -27.88
N GLU A 35 -2.01 19.66 -26.58
CA GLU A 35 -0.98 19.27 -25.62
C GLU A 35 -0.85 17.75 -25.49
N ARG A 36 -1.86 16.97 -25.87
CA ARG A 36 -1.77 15.50 -25.87
C ARG A 36 -0.84 15.01 -26.96
N LYS A 37 0.09 14.11 -26.60
CA LYS A 37 0.97 13.40 -27.53
C LYS A 37 0.43 11.99 -27.76
N GLU A 38 0.35 11.59 -29.02
CA GLU A 38 -0.11 10.24 -29.35
C GLU A 38 0.83 9.18 -28.75
N ASN A 39 0.28 8.04 -28.32
CA ASN A 39 0.99 6.95 -27.67
C ASN A 39 1.73 7.30 -26.36
N HIS A 40 1.46 8.47 -25.76
CA HIS A 40 1.97 8.84 -24.44
C HIS A 40 0.91 8.63 -23.36
N LEU A 41 1.37 8.24 -22.17
CA LEU A 41 0.59 8.25 -20.94
C LEU A 41 0.63 9.65 -20.33
N HIS A 42 -0.53 10.27 -20.18
CA HIS A 42 -0.67 11.60 -19.58
C HIS A 42 -1.07 11.48 -18.11
N VAL A 43 -0.12 11.72 -17.22
CA VAL A 43 -0.29 11.61 -15.76
C VAL A 43 -0.55 12.98 -15.17
N LEU A 44 -1.72 13.18 -14.57
CA LEU A 44 -2.03 14.41 -13.82
C LEU A 44 -1.77 14.19 -12.33
N LEU A 45 -0.76 14.86 -11.79
CA LEU A 45 -0.40 14.82 -10.38
C LEU A 45 -1.03 16.01 -9.64
N ILE A 46 -1.98 15.73 -8.74
CA ILE A 46 -2.61 16.71 -7.87
C ILE A 46 -1.92 16.66 -6.49
N ALA A 47 -1.27 17.75 -6.12
CA ALA A 47 -0.60 17.93 -4.83
C ALA A 47 -1.44 18.82 -3.90
N THR A 48 -1.69 18.36 -2.67
CA THR A 48 -2.55 19.08 -1.71
C THR A 48 -1.79 19.50 -0.45
N GLY A 49 -2.42 20.24 0.46
CA GLY A 49 -1.79 20.75 1.68
C GLY A 49 -1.43 19.67 2.71
N SER A 50 -0.28 19.03 2.54
CA SER A 50 0.33 18.07 3.47
C SER A 50 1.85 18.19 3.40
N VAL A 51 2.55 17.89 4.50
CA VAL A 51 4.04 17.90 4.52
C VAL A 51 4.62 16.93 3.49
N ALA A 52 3.91 15.87 3.13
CA ALA A 52 4.36 14.91 2.12
C ALA A 52 4.51 15.51 0.71
N THR A 53 3.98 16.71 0.45
CA THR A 53 4.06 17.42 -0.83
C THR A 53 5.51 17.70 -1.23
N ILE A 54 6.46 17.77 -0.28
CA ILE A 54 7.90 17.88 -0.56
C ILE A 54 8.43 16.75 -1.48
N LYS A 55 7.71 15.63 -1.57
CA LYS A 55 8.08 14.46 -2.39
C LYS A 55 7.52 14.51 -3.81
N ALA A 56 6.65 15.47 -4.15
CA ALA A 56 6.08 15.58 -5.49
C ALA A 56 7.17 15.69 -6.60
N PRO A 57 8.26 16.48 -6.44
CA PRO A 57 9.35 16.51 -7.43
C PRO A 57 9.98 15.14 -7.69
N LEU A 58 10.08 14.28 -6.68
CA LEU A 58 10.67 12.93 -6.81
C LEU A 58 9.79 12.02 -7.67
N ILE A 59 8.46 12.10 -7.50
CA ILE A 59 7.49 11.36 -8.32
C ILE A 59 7.64 11.78 -9.79
N ILE A 60 7.66 13.09 -10.03
CA ILE A 60 7.74 13.67 -11.38
C ILE A 60 9.03 13.25 -12.08
N GLN A 61 10.18 13.53 -11.45
CA GLN A 61 11.49 13.21 -12.01
C GLN A 61 11.59 11.74 -12.39
N LYS A 62 11.10 10.85 -11.51
CA LYS A 62 11.18 9.41 -11.77
C LYS A 62 10.22 8.97 -12.87
N LEU A 63 8.98 9.46 -12.91
CA LEU A 63 8.03 9.13 -13.99
C LEU A 63 8.57 9.56 -15.35
N LEU A 64 9.20 10.74 -15.44
CA LEU A 64 9.77 11.26 -16.69
C LEU A 64 11.04 10.51 -17.15
N THR A 65 11.60 9.61 -16.34
CA THR A 65 12.64 8.66 -16.79
C THR A 65 12.09 7.50 -17.62
N TYR A 66 10.77 7.29 -17.63
CA TYR A 66 10.12 6.27 -18.45
C TYR A 66 9.71 6.86 -19.80
N ASP A 67 9.74 6.00 -20.82
CA ASP A 67 9.41 6.38 -22.17
C ASP A 67 7.91 6.66 -22.30
N ARG A 68 7.57 7.63 -23.15
CA ARG A 68 6.19 8.01 -23.47
C ARG A 68 5.34 8.39 -22.25
N VAL A 69 5.92 9.08 -21.27
CA VAL A 69 5.19 9.62 -20.11
C VAL A 69 5.26 11.13 -20.13
N GLU A 70 4.10 11.78 -20.01
CA GLU A 70 3.97 13.22 -19.79
C GLU A 70 3.33 13.45 -18.41
N VAL A 71 3.82 14.44 -17.68
CA VAL A 71 3.33 14.75 -16.33
C VAL A 71 2.96 16.22 -16.23
N GLU A 72 1.73 16.49 -15.81
CA GLU A 72 1.23 17.82 -15.46
C GLU A 72 0.91 17.86 -13.96
N VAL A 73 1.16 19.00 -13.31
CA VAL A 73 1.00 19.13 -11.86
C VAL A 73 -0.05 20.17 -11.54
N VAL A 74 -0.99 19.83 -10.64
CA VAL A 74 -1.92 20.80 -10.05
C VAL A 74 -1.62 20.91 -8.58
N ALA A 75 -1.41 22.12 -8.08
CA ALA A 75 -1.17 22.36 -6.66
C ALA A 75 -2.28 23.23 -6.07
N THR A 76 -2.88 22.78 -4.97
CA THR A 76 -3.75 23.65 -4.17
C THR A 76 -2.92 24.75 -3.50
N ASP A 77 -3.50 25.90 -3.18
CA ASP A 77 -2.80 26.97 -2.45
C ASP A 77 -2.08 26.46 -1.18
N ALA A 78 -2.71 25.56 -0.43
CA ALA A 78 -2.11 24.97 0.77
C ALA A 78 -0.85 24.13 0.48
N ALA A 79 -0.74 23.53 -0.71
CA ALA A 79 0.41 22.73 -1.15
C ALA A 79 1.64 23.61 -1.45
N LEU A 80 1.42 24.84 -1.90
CA LEU A 80 2.48 25.80 -2.24
C LEU A 80 3.31 26.23 -1.01
N ASN A 81 2.83 25.96 0.21
CA ASN A 81 3.64 26.12 1.42
C ASN A 81 4.77 25.08 1.55
N PHE A 82 4.70 23.98 0.80
CA PHE A 82 5.62 22.84 0.91
C PHE A 82 6.44 22.58 -0.36
N ILE A 83 6.04 23.14 -1.50
CA ILE A 83 6.77 22.99 -2.77
C ILE A 83 7.06 24.36 -3.37
N ASN A 84 8.23 24.46 -4.00
CA ASN A 84 8.56 25.59 -4.87
C ASN A 84 8.19 25.23 -6.32
N THR A 85 7.50 26.12 -7.03
CA THR A 85 7.17 26.00 -8.46
C THR A 85 8.41 25.71 -9.30
N ASP A 86 9.54 26.36 -9.00
CA ASP A 86 10.81 26.17 -9.72
C ASP A 86 11.31 24.73 -9.68
N GLN A 87 11.03 23.98 -8.60
CA GLN A 87 11.43 22.58 -8.47
C GLN A 87 10.60 21.65 -9.36
N ILE A 88 9.34 22.00 -9.61
CA ILE A 88 8.44 21.26 -10.48
C ILE A 88 8.83 21.49 -11.95
N GLU A 89 9.12 22.75 -12.29
CA GLU A 89 9.60 23.13 -13.61
C GLU A 89 10.95 22.50 -13.92
N ALA A 90 11.89 22.56 -12.96
CA ALA A 90 13.19 21.90 -13.09
C ALA A 90 13.08 20.36 -13.17
N ALA A 91 12.02 19.77 -12.61
CA ALA A 91 11.74 18.35 -12.76
C ALA A 91 11.22 17.99 -14.17
N GLY A 92 10.81 18.97 -14.98
CA GLY A 92 10.35 18.79 -16.36
C GLY A 92 8.84 18.83 -16.54
N SER A 93 8.08 19.34 -15.57
CA SER A 93 6.61 19.47 -15.62
C SER A 93 6.15 20.90 -15.39
N ARG A 94 4.98 21.27 -15.93
CA ARG A 94 4.32 22.53 -15.58
C ARG A 94 3.49 22.35 -14.30
N ILE A 95 3.29 23.46 -13.59
CA ILE A 95 2.46 23.53 -12.40
C ILE A 95 1.29 24.50 -12.59
N TRP A 96 0.09 24.05 -12.26
CA TRP A 96 -1.15 24.80 -12.37
C TRP A 96 -1.72 25.08 -10.96
N THR A 97 -2.14 26.31 -10.73
CA THR A 97 -2.69 26.78 -9.45
C THR A 97 -4.04 27.45 -9.67
N ASP A 98 -4.77 27.72 -8.59
CA ASP A 98 -6.10 28.36 -8.65
C ASP A 98 -6.04 29.73 -9.37
N SER A 99 -4.96 30.49 -9.18
CA SER A 99 -4.72 31.77 -9.85
C SER A 99 -4.58 31.67 -11.38
N VAL A 100 -4.16 30.51 -11.91
CA VAL A 100 -4.00 30.31 -13.35
C VAL A 100 -5.34 30.00 -14.02
N ASP A 101 -6.26 29.29 -13.35
CA ASP A 101 -7.59 28.97 -13.90
C ASP A 101 -8.39 30.25 -14.21
N TRP A 102 -8.40 31.20 -13.27
CA TRP A 102 -9.15 32.45 -13.41
C TRP A 102 -8.49 33.47 -14.35
N SER A 103 -7.18 33.43 -14.54
CA SER A 103 -6.48 34.34 -15.46
C SER A 103 -6.56 33.88 -16.92
N ALA A 104 -6.78 32.58 -17.15
CA ALA A 104 -6.90 31.98 -18.47
C ALA A 104 -8.28 32.23 -19.13
N TRP A 105 -9.36 32.30 -18.36
CA TRP A 105 -10.72 32.46 -18.88
C TRP A 105 -11.16 33.93 -18.90
N LYS A 106 -11.27 34.54 -20.10
CA LYS A 106 -11.61 35.98 -20.25
C LYS A 106 -12.97 36.20 -20.89
N LYS A 107 -13.43 35.26 -21.72
CA LYS A 107 -14.74 35.32 -22.38
C LYS A 107 -15.35 33.93 -22.57
N VAL A 108 -16.66 33.90 -22.74
CA VAL A 108 -17.40 32.69 -23.13
C VAL A 108 -16.80 32.14 -24.44
N GLY A 109 -16.44 30.86 -24.43
CA GLY A 109 -15.77 30.17 -25.54
C GLY A 109 -14.27 29.96 -25.35
N ASP A 110 -13.62 30.61 -24.39
CA ASP A 110 -12.24 30.31 -24.04
C ASP A 110 -12.12 28.91 -23.38
N PRO A 111 -11.00 28.19 -23.56
CA PRO A 111 -10.75 26.93 -22.89
C PRO A 111 -10.80 27.10 -21.37
N ILE A 112 -11.50 26.19 -20.69
CA ILE A 112 -11.61 26.18 -19.22
C ILE A 112 -10.57 25.19 -18.68
N LEU A 113 -9.61 25.68 -17.87
CA LEU A 113 -8.40 24.91 -17.55
C LEU A 113 -8.72 23.56 -16.87
N HIS A 114 -9.60 23.52 -15.86
CA HIS A 114 -9.96 22.24 -15.23
C HIS A 114 -10.66 21.26 -16.19
N ILE A 115 -11.40 21.77 -17.19
CA ILE A 115 -12.04 20.95 -18.22
C ILE A 115 -11.00 20.40 -19.20
N GLU A 116 -9.98 21.19 -19.54
CA GLU A 116 -8.90 20.76 -20.42
C GLU A 116 -7.96 19.78 -19.72
N LEU A 117 -7.59 20.02 -18.46
CA LEU A 117 -6.76 19.09 -17.69
C LEU A 117 -7.45 17.73 -17.49
N ARG A 118 -8.76 17.68 -17.22
CA ARG A 118 -9.48 16.39 -17.16
C ARG A 118 -9.52 15.65 -18.51
N ARG A 119 -9.53 16.38 -19.64
CA ARG A 119 -9.52 15.81 -20.99
C ARG A 119 -8.12 15.31 -21.37
N TRP A 120 -7.11 15.99 -20.84
CA TRP A 120 -5.71 15.65 -21.06
C TRP A 120 -5.28 14.43 -20.25
N ALA A 121 -5.78 14.23 -19.04
CA ALA A 121 -5.35 13.16 -18.15
C ALA A 121 -5.85 11.76 -18.57
N ASP A 122 -4.93 10.81 -18.71
CA ASP A 122 -5.24 9.38 -18.79
C ASP A 122 -5.30 8.72 -17.40
N VAL A 123 -4.62 9.30 -16.42
CA VAL A 123 -4.62 8.90 -15.01
C VAL A 123 -4.46 10.12 -14.11
N VAL A 124 -5.15 10.13 -12.98
CA VAL A 124 -5.03 11.16 -11.95
C VAL A 124 -4.47 10.58 -10.66
N LEU A 125 -3.43 11.21 -10.13
CA LEU A 125 -2.81 10.88 -8.84
C LEU A 125 -3.01 12.04 -7.87
N VAL A 126 -3.73 11.84 -6.76
CA VAL A 126 -3.81 12.83 -5.68
C VAL A 126 -2.79 12.45 -4.62
N ALA A 127 -1.56 12.96 -4.77
CA ALA A 127 -0.40 12.56 -3.98
C ALA A 127 0.45 13.78 -3.56
N PRO A 128 0.37 14.20 -2.28
CA PRO A 128 -0.52 13.69 -1.24
C PRO A 128 -1.97 14.18 -1.35
N CYS A 129 -2.89 13.44 -0.72
CA CYS A 129 -4.26 13.87 -0.41
C CYS A 129 -4.39 14.22 1.08
N SER A 130 -4.57 15.51 1.39
CA SER A 130 -4.81 15.99 2.74
C SER A 130 -6.22 15.65 3.21
N ALA A 131 -6.44 15.64 4.53
CA ALA A 131 -7.78 15.43 5.10
C ALA A 131 -8.81 16.45 4.59
N ASN A 132 -8.38 17.69 4.36
CA ASN A 132 -9.24 18.76 3.85
C ASN A 132 -9.69 18.48 2.42
N THR A 133 -8.76 18.17 1.52
CA THR A 133 -9.13 17.83 0.14
C THR A 133 -9.95 16.54 0.09
N LEU A 134 -9.63 15.54 0.93
CA LEU A 134 -10.42 14.32 1.05
C LEU A 134 -11.88 14.62 1.45
N ALA A 135 -12.08 15.49 2.45
CA ALA A 135 -13.41 15.91 2.89
C ALA A 135 -14.17 16.67 1.79
N LYS A 136 -13.49 17.53 1.03
CA LYS A 136 -14.07 18.25 -0.11
C LYS A 136 -14.53 17.29 -1.21
N ILE A 137 -13.70 16.31 -1.57
CA ILE A 137 -14.06 15.28 -2.56
C ILE A 137 -15.28 14.50 -2.08
N ALA A 138 -15.26 13.99 -0.84
CA ALA A 138 -16.37 13.22 -0.28
C ALA A 138 -17.68 14.02 -0.19
N SER A 139 -17.59 15.33 0.03
CA SER A 139 -18.76 16.22 0.11
C SER A 139 -19.19 16.79 -1.24
N GLY A 140 -18.47 16.50 -2.32
CA GLY A 140 -18.74 17.02 -3.66
C GLY A 140 -18.44 18.52 -3.83
N LEU A 141 -17.61 19.11 -2.97
CA LEU A 141 -17.16 20.50 -3.13
C LEU A 141 -16.18 20.62 -4.29
N CYS A 142 -16.35 21.67 -5.10
CA CYS A 142 -15.52 22.01 -6.25
C CYS A 142 -15.21 23.51 -6.26
N ASP A 143 -14.42 23.94 -5.28
CA ASP A 143 -14.15 25.36 -4.98
C ASP A 143 -12.73 25.81 -5.32
N ASN A 144 -11.92 24.90 -5.88
CA ASN A 144 -10.57 25.17 -6.36
C ASN A 144 -10.23 24.30 -7.58
N LEU A 145 -9.15 24.60 -8.29
CA LEU A 145 -8.78 23.94 -9.54
C LEU A 145 -8.73 22.42 -9.39
N ALA A 146 -8.06 21.93 -8.33
CA ALA A 146 -7.95 20.50 -8.04
C ALA A 146 -9.31 19.81 -7.87
N THR A 147 -10.21 20.38 -7.05
CA THR A 147 -11.53 19.80 -6.78
C THR A 147 -12.50 19.96 -7.95
N CYS A 148 -12.38 21.05 -8.74
CA CYS A 148 -13.11 21.22 -9.99
C CYS A 148 -12.73 20.15 -11.02
N ILE A 149 -11.44 19.85 -11.18
CA ILE A 149 -10.97 18.75 -12.04
C ILE A 149 -11.59 17.44 -11.58
N LEU A 150 -11.40 17.09 -10.29
CA LEU A 150 -11.89 15.82 -9.73
C LEU A 150 -13.40 15.66 -9.84
N ARG A 151 -14.17 16.75 -9.67
CA ARG A 151 -15.63 16.72 -9.80
C ARG A 151 -16.09 16.54 -11.25
N ALA A 152 -15.29 16.96 -12.21
CA ALA A 152 -15.57 16.88 -13.63
C ALA A 152 -14.98 15.64 -14.32
N LEU A 153 -14.19 14.80 -13.64
CA LEU A 153 -13.59 13.61 -14.26
C LEU A 153 -14.65 12.63 -14.77
N ALA A 154 -14.33 11.95 -15.88
CA ALA A 154 -15.12 10.82 -16.34
C ALA A 154 -14.91 9.63 -15.39
N PRO A 155 -15.96 8.83 -15.08
CA PRO A 155 -15.81 7.63 -14.25
C PRO A 155 -14.78 6.62 -14.79
N SER A 156 -14.50 6.66 -16.10
CA SER A 156 -13.52 5.80 -16.76
C SER A 156 -12.07 6.20 -16.51
N THR A 157 -11.78 7.42 -16.06
CA THR A 157 -10.41 7.90 -15.83
C THR A 157 -9.90 7.37 -14.49
N PRO A 158 -8.91 6.46 -14.46
CA PRO A 158 -8.39 5.90 -13.22
C PRO A 158 -7.84 7.00 -12.31
N THR A 159 -8.36 7.05 -11.08
CA THR A 159 -7.96 8.05 -10.09
C THR A 159 -7.47 7.35 -8.83
N PHE A 160 -6.30 7.77 -8.35
CA PHE A 160 -5.66 7.21 -7.16
C PHE A 160 -5.50 8.29 -6.09
N ILE A 161 -5.93 7.99 -4.87
CA ILE A 161 -5.86 8.87 -3.71
C ILE A 161 -4.80 8.30 -2.76
N PHE A 162 -3.82 9.12 -2.38
CA PHE A 162 -2.77 8.77 -1.43
C PHE A 162 -2.90 9.65 -0.18
N PRO A 163 -3.70 9.24 0.83
CA PRO A 163 -3.92 10.05 2.02
C PRO A 163 -2.61 10.33 2.75
N ALA A 164 -2.43 11.56 3.22
CA ALA A 164 -1.27 11.96 4.01
C ALA A 164 -1.63 13.04 5.02
N MET A 165 -1.70 12.67 6.29
CA MET A 165 -2.14 13.53 7.39
C MET A 165 -1.57 13.02 8.73
N ASN A 166 -1.70 13.82 9.79
CA ASN A 166 -1.35 13.36 11.13
C ASN A 166 -2.19 12.12 11.53
N THR A 167 -1.63 11.24 12.37
CA THR A 167 -2.31 10.01 12.83
C THR A 167 -3.71 10.28 13.37
N HIS A 168 -3.89 11.26 14.25
CA HIS A 168 -5.19 11.57 14.83
C HIS A 168 -6.17 12.15 13.81
N MET A 169 -5.67 12.85 12.78
CA MET A 169 -6.52 13.25 11.66
C MET A 169 -6.99 12.02 10.86
N TYR A 170 -6.11 11.03 10.69
CA TYR A 170 -6.47 9.80 9.98
C TYR A 170 -7.45 8.93 10.77
N GLU A 171 -7.23 8.78 12.08
CA GLU A 171 -8.09 8.05 13.01
C GLU A 171 -9.43 8.75 13.26
N HIS A 172 -9.56 10.02 12.88
CA HIS A 172 -10.80 10.76 13.04
C HIS A 172 -11.96 10.07 12.31
N PRO A 173 -13.13 9.87 12.94
CA PRO A 173 -14.24 9.12 12.34
C PRO A 173 -14.72 9.65 10.99
N LEU A 174 -14.63 10.96 10.77
CA LEU A 174 -14.97 11.56 9.47
C LEU A 174 -14.00 11.15 8.37
N THR A 175 -12.73 10.93 8.68
CA THR A 175 -11.76 10.45 7.69
C THR A 175 -12.17 9.08 7.18
N ALA A 176 -12.50 8.15 8.08
CA ALA A 176 -13.03 6.84 7.68
C ALA A 176 -14.26 6.97 6.76
N ARG A 177 -15.25 7.78 7.16
CA ARG A 177 -16.45 8.01 6.33
C ARG A 177 -16.14 8.64 4.96
N HIS A 178 -15.22 9.59 4.90
CA HIS A 178 -14.81 10.21 3.64
C HIS A 178 -14.08 9.21 2.74
N LEU A 179 -13.22 8.36 3.31
CA LEU A 179 -12.56 7.28 2.57
C LEU A 179 -13.61 6.30 2.00
N ASP A 180 -14.60 5.91 2.79
CA ASP A 180 -15.69 5.04 2.33
C ASP A 180 -16.46 5.67 1.16
N ILE A 181 -16.83 6.96 1.24
CA ILE A 181 -17.52 7.65 0.14
C ILE A 181 -16.64 7.72 -1.12
N VAL A 182 -15.38 8.12 -0.95
CA VAL A 182 -14.43 8.28 -2.06
C VAL A 182 -14.16 6.95 -2.77
N LYS A 183 -14.13 5.86 -2.01
CA LYS A 183 -13.92 4.51 -2.55
C LYS A 183 -15.20 3.92 -3.13
N ASP A 184 -16.27 3.85 -2.34
CA ASP A 184 -17.44 3.01 -2.64
C ASP A 184 -18.49 3.74 -3.47
N VAL A 185 -18.60 5.07 -3.31
CA VAL A 185 -19.56 5.89 -4.08
C VAL A 185 -18.92 6.48 -5.32
N ILE A 186 -17.73 7.08 -5.16
CA ILE A 186 -17.04 7.75 -6.28
C ILE A 186 -16.23 6.75 -7.12
N GLY A 187 -15.74 5.65 -6.52
CA GLY A 187 -14.97 4.63 -7.24
C GLY A 187 -13.47 4.92 -7.36
N TYR A 188 -12.93 5.82 -6.55
CA TYR A 188 -11.50 6.14 -6.57
C TYR A 188 -10.67 5.09 -5.80
N ASN A 189 -9.43 4.88 -6.25
CA ASN A 189 -8.53 3.90 -5.67
C ASN A 189 -7.76 4.53 -4.50
N ILE A 190 -8.06 4.11 -3.28
CA ILE A 190 -7.37 4.60 -2.08
C ILE A 190 -6.18 3.72 -1.76
N ILE A 191 -4.99 4.31 -1.62
CA ILE A 191 -3.74 3.60 -1.35
C ILE A 191 -3.01 4.25 -0.18
N GLY A 192 -2.67 3.43 0.81
CA GLY A 192 -2.12 3.90 2.08
C GLY A 192 -3.21 4.52 2.97
N PRO A 193 -2.84 5.35 3.96
CA PRO A 193 -1.48 5.74 4.33
C PRO A 193 -0.66 4.59 4.94
N ILE A 194 0.63 4.82 5.17
CA ILE A 194 1.56 3.91 5.85
C ILE A 194 1.87 4.39 7.28
N GLY A 195 2.30 3.47 8.14
CA GLY A 195 2.82 3.79 9.47
C GLY A 195 4.27 4.25 9.40
N LYS A 196 4.58 5.47 9.86
CA LYS A 196 5.95 5.99 10.05
C LYS A 196 5.97 6.98 11.23
N ALA A 197 7.16 7.33 11.72
CA ALA A 197 7.32 8.52 12.56
C ALA A 197 6.95 9.75 11.73
N LEU A 198 5.96 10.52 12.18
CA LEU A 198 5.42 11.68 11.47
C LEU A 198 6.20 12.94 11.81
N ALA A 199 6.11 13.96 10.95
CA ALA A 199 6.81 15.24 11.12
C ALA A 199 6.44 15.99 12.42
N CYS A 200 5.32 15.64 13.06
CA CYS A 200 4.89 16.17 14.36
C CYS A 200 5.49 15.45 15.57
N GLY A 201 6.21 14.32 15.38
CA GLY A 201 6.80 13.52 16.45
C GLY A 201 6.01 12.26 16.83
N ASP A 202 4.77 12.09 16.35
CA ASP A 202 3.94 10.91 16.65
C ASP A 202 4.30 9.71 15.77
N ILE A 203 4.27 8.50 16.33
CA ILE A 203 4.37 7.24 15.58
C ILE A 203 2.95 6.74 15.33
N GLY A 204 2.49 6.74 14.08
CA GLY A 204 1.18 6.20 13.74
C GLY A 204 0.88 6.15 12.25
N ILE A 205 -0.32 5.71 11.92
CA ILE A 205 -0.80 5.55 10.54
C ILE A 205 -1.25 6.92 10.02
N GLY A 206 -0.62 7.41 8.95
CA GLY A 206 -0.94 8.74 8.41
C GLY A 206 0.07 9.26 7.38
N ALA A 207 1.25 8.66 7.32
CA ALA A 207 2.24 9.03 6.31
C ALA A 207 1.78 8.61 4.90
N MET A 208 2.05 9.44 3.90
CA MET A 208 1.81 9.08 2.51
C MET A 208 2.55 7.79 2.15
N THR A 209 1.95 6.95 1.32
CA THR A 209 2.66 5.87 0.60
C THR A 209 3.96 6.40 0.01
N GLU A 210 5.02 5.59 0.06
CA GLU A 210 6.33 6.05 -0.38
C GLU A 210 6.30 6.43 -1.86
N TRP A 211 6.95 7.55 -2.21
CA TRP A 211 6.87 8.11 -3.57
C TRP A 211 7.33 7.11 -4.64
N SER A 212 8.30 6.25 -4.31
CA SER A 212 8.78 5.17 -5.19
C SER A 212 7.70 4.13 -5.49
N ASP A 213 6.85 3.81 -4.51
CA ASP A 213 5.76 2.86 -4.68
C ASP A 213 4.63 3.46 -5.52
N ILE A 214 4.38 4.77 -5.39
CA ILE A 214 3.43 5.50 -6.25
C ILE A 214 3.87 5.43 -7.71
N VAL A 215 5.15 5.71 -7.98
CA VAL A 215 5.72 5.59 -9.32
C VAL A 215 5.61 4.15 -9.82
N GLN A 216 5.99 3.17 -8.99
CA GLN A 216 5.98 1.76 -9.39
C GLN A 216 4.57 1.28 -9.72
N LEU A 217 3.55 1.78 -9.03
CA LEU A 217 2.15 1.50 -9.37
C LEU A 217 1.82 1.95 -10.79
N VAL A 218 2.22 3.17 -11.18
CA VAL A 218 1.98 3.69 -12.53
C VAL A 218 2.77 2.89 -13.56
N VAL A 219 4.06 2.66 -13.31
CA VAL A 219 4.94 1.87 -14.20
C VAL A 219 4.38 0.49 -14.45
N THR A 220 3.93 -0.20 -13.41
CA THR A 220 3.40 -1.56 -13.52
C THR A 220 2.06 -1.56 -14.24
N ARG A 221 1.14 -0.66 -13.87
CA ARG A 221 -0.22 -0.65 -14.42
C ARG A 221 -0.26 -0.29 -15.91
N TRP A 222 0.66 0.54 -16.38
CA TRP A 222 0.76 0.92 -17.79
C TRP A 222 1.94 0.28 -18.52
N SER A 223 2.61 -0.71 -17.90
CA SER A 223 3.74 -1.44 -18.49
C SER A 223 4.81 -0.52 -19.09
N LEU A 224 5.18 0.53 -18.36
CA LEU A 224 6.10 1.56 -18.83
C LEU A 224 7.53 1.03 -18.92
N THR A 225 8.22 1.35 -20.01
CA THR A 225 9.62 1.00 -20.25
C THR A 225 10.53 2.18 -19.89
N PRO A 226 11.68 1.97 -19.22
CA PRO A 226 12.66 3.04 -19.02
C PRO A 226 13.13 3.61 -20.37
N LYS A 227 13.42 4.92 -20.43
CA LYS A 227 14.10 5.51 -21.59
C LYS A 227 15.49 4.87 -21.72
N GLU A 228 15.88 4.43 -22.92
CA GLU A 228 17.24 3.98 -23.17
C GLU A 228 18.21 5.11 -22.80
N SER A 229 19.05 4.87 -21.79
CA SER A 229 20.03 5.86 -21.37
C SER A 229 21.09 5.99 -22.45
N ALA A 230 21.27 7.19 -22.99
CA ALA A 230 22.50 7.55 -23.67
C ALA A 230 23.69 7.35 -22.69
N SER A 231 24.46 6.29 -22.96
CA SER A 231 25.81 5.95 -22.49
C SER A 231 26.14 6.00 -20.98
N LYS A 232 26.36 4.80 -20.41
CA LYS A 232 27.66 4.43 -19.80
C LYS A 232 28.03 2.99 -20.19
N SER A 233 29.27 2.82 -20.66
CA SER A 233 29.83 1.63 -21.32
C SER A 233 29.72 0.32 -20.51
N PRO A 234 29.73 -0.84 -21.19
CA PRO A 234 29.42 -2.13 -20.59
C PRO A 234 30.67 -2.79 -19.97
N ALA A 235 30.51 -3.36 -18.78
CA ALA A 235 31.37 -4.46 -18.34
C ALA A 235 30.80 -5.76 -18.90
N MET A 236 31.63 -6.47 -19.66
CA MET A 236 31.32 -7.72 -20.33
C MET A 236 30.89 -8.83 -19.34
N VAL A 237 29.77 -9.48 -19.64
CA VAL A 237 29.62 -10.94 -19.51
C VAL A 237 28.86 -11.44 -20.73
N ALA A 238 29.43 -12.42 -21.42
CA ALA A 238 28.99 -12.96 -22.70
C ALA A 238 27.68 -13.79 -22.60
N PRO A 239 26.98 -14.02 -23.74
CA PRO A 239 25.59 -14.45 -23.76
C PRO A 239 25.40 -15.95 -24.06
N LEU A 240 24.11 -16.34 -24.03
CA LEU A 240 23.40 -17.39 -24.80
C LEU A 240 22.82 -18.53 -23.97
N ILE A 241 21.51 -18.45 -23.69
CA ILE A 241 20.57 -19.46 -24.20
C ILE A 241 19.38 -18.72 -24.80
N SER A 242 19.25 -18.85 -26.11
CA SER A 242 18.11 -18.44 -26.93
C SER A 242 16.92 -19.32 -26.59
N VAL A 243 15.77 -18.74 -26.25
CA VAL A 243 14.49 -19.44 -26.34
C VAL A 243 13.61 -18.63 -27.28
N GLU A 244 13.33 -19.25 -28.41
CA GLU A 244 12.51 -18.71 -29.49
C GLU A 244 11.10 -18.39 -29.02
N SER A 245 10.61 -17.25 -29.49
CA SER A 245 9.23 -16.82 -29.39
C SER A 245 8.35 -17.65 -30.33
N SER A 246 7.62 -18.61 -29.78
CA SER A 246 6.31 -18.98 -30.33
C SER A 246 5.50 -19.72 -29.28
N THR A 247 4.39 -19.14 -28.83
CA THR A 247 3.06 -19.78 -28.81
C THR A 247 2.05 -18.88 -28.10
N THR A 248 0.97 -18.64 -28.83
CA THR A 248 -0.44 -18.44 -28.46
C THR A 248 -0.80 -18.42 -26.97
N GLN A 249 -1.58 -17.38 -26.62
CA GLN A 249 -2.29 -17.19 -25.36
C GLN A 249 -2.83 -18.49 -24.73
N THR A 250 -2.41 -18.73 -23.49
CA THR A 250 -3.24 -19.31 -22.43
C THR A 250 -2.78 -18.67 -21.13
N GLN A 251 -3.70 -18.08 -20.35
CA GLN A 251 -3.40 -17.64 -18.98
C GLN A 251 -2.96 -18.87 -18.18
N THR A 252 -1.66 -19.08 -18.10
CA THR A 252 -1.08 -20.07 -17.19
C THR A 252 -1.32 -19.54 -15.78
N HIS A 253 -2.07 -20.31 -15.01
CA HIS A 253 -2.25 -20.08 -13.58
C HIS A 253 -0.84 -20.16 -12.96
N ILE A 254 -0.19 -19.03 -12.70
CA ILE A 254 1.13 -19.01 -12.06
C ILE A 254 0.90 -19.51 -10.63
N ASP A 255 1.29 -20.76 -10.36
CA ASP A 255 1.20 -21.32 -9.02
C ASP A 255 2.31 -20.73 -8.13
N LEU A 256 1.97 -19.64 -7.44
CA LEU A 256 2.88 -18.96 -6.53
C LEU A 256 3.12 -19.74 -5.23
N SER A 257 2.39 -20.83 -4.98
CA SER A 257 2.68 -21.71 -3.84
C SER A 257 4.02 -22.43 -4.02
N ALA A 258 4.44 -22.71 -5.25
CA ALA A 258 5.74 -23.29 -5.57
C ALA A 258 6.94 -22.36 -5.27
N GLY A 259 6.69 -21.05 -5.08
CA GLY A 259 7.73 -20.09 -4.72
C GLY A 259 8.11 -20.09 -3.24
N VAL A 260 7.25 -20.64 -2.38
CA VAL A 260 7.44 -20.71 -0.93
C VAL A 260 8.43 -21.83 -0.59
N PRO A 261 9.53 -21.55 0.14
CA PRO A 261 10.50 -22.58 0.49
C PRO A 261 9.89 -23.61 1.46
N PRO A 262 10.08 -24.92 1.23
CA PRO A 262 9.65 -25.94 2.18
C PRO A 262 10.44 -25.83 3.50
N LEU A 263 9.82 -26.26 4.61
CA LEU A 263 10.41 -26.14 5.95
C LEU A 263 11.78 -26.83 6.07
N GLU A 264 11.99 -27.93 5.35
CA GLU A 264 13.26 -28.66 5.30
C GLU A 264 14.38 -27.83 4.65
N GLU A 265 14.05 -27.11 3.57
CA GLU A 265 14.98 -26.17 2.94
C GLU A 265 15.30 -25.03 3.91
N ILE A 266 14.29 -24.49 4.60
CA ILE A 266 14.49 -23.40 5.55
C ILE A 266 15.45 -23.81 6.66
N ALA A 267 15.25 -25.00 7.25
CA ALA A 267 16.09 -25.51 8.32
C ALA A 267 17.54 -25.78 7.88
N ARG A 268 17.75 -26.16 6.62
CA ARG A 268 19.07 -26.48 6.06
C ARG A 268 19.84 -25.23 5.61
N ASP A 269 19.17 -24.31 4.93
CA ASP A 269 19.83 -23.26 4.14
C ASP A 269 19.77 -21.88 4.83
N TYR A 270 18.93 -21.70 5.86
CA TYR A 270 18.77 -20.44 6.59
C TYR A 270 18.94 -20.65 8.10
N PRO A 271 20.17 -20.56 8.64
CA PRO A 271 20.42 -20.81 10.05
C PRO A 271 19.63 -19.84 10.95
N PRO A 272 19.26 -20.28 12.18
CA PRO A 272 18.53 -19.44 13.11
C PRO A 272 19.36 -18.23 13.54
N MET A 273 18.70 -17.08 13.68
CA MET A 273 19.32 -15.83 14.15
C MET A 273 19.12 -15.61 15.65
N PHE A 274 18.23 -16.36 16.27
CA PHE A 274 17.85 -16.25 17.68
C PHE A 274 17.88 -17.62 18.34
N THR A 275 18.17 -17.68 19.63
CA THR A 275 17.83 -18.83 20.49
C THR A 275 16.39 -18.73 20.96
N TRP A 276 15.82 -19.81 21.51
CA TRP A 276 14.46 -19.75 22.06
C TRP A 276 14.31 -18.72 23.18
N ASP A 277 15.31 -18.60 24.06
CA ASP A 277 15.30 -17.60 25.12
C ASP A 277 15.39 -16.17 24.56
N GLN A 278 16.20 -15.94 23.53
CA GLN A 278 16.24 -14.64 22.85
C GLN A 278 14.91 -14.30 22.17
N VAL A 279 14.22 -15.28 21.57
CA VAL A 279 12.88 -15.05 21.01
C VAL A 279 11.92 -14.61 22.11
N LYS A 280 11.93 -15.28 23.27
CA LYS A 280 11.09 -14.90 24.41
C LYS A 280 11.44 -13.51 24.95
N ASP A 281 12.72 -13.18 25.06
CA ASP A 281 13.18 -11.85 25.46
C ASP A 281 12.69 -10.75 24.50
N GLN A 282 12.71 -10.99 23.18
CA GLN A 282 12.23 -10.02 22.19
C GLN A 282 10.70 -9.87 22.18
N VAL A 283 9.97 -10.97 22.40
CA VAL A 283 8.51 -10.91 22.57
C VAL A 283 8.17 -10.13 23.85
N ASP A 284 8.87 -10.40 24.95
CA ASP A 284 8.63 -9.77 26.25
C ASP A 284 8.97 -8.27 26.27
N SER A 285 10.00 -7.85 25.52
CA SER A 285 10.40 -6.45 25.42
C SER A 285 9.44 -5.60 24.58
N GLY A 286 8.61 -6.23 23.75
CA GLY A 286 7.81 -5.55 22.73
C GLY A 286 8.63 -5.08 21.51
N ASP A 287 9.92 -5.38 21.43
CA ASP A 287 10.76 -5.11 20.25
C ASP A 287 10.54 -6.16 19.15
N LEU A 288 9.28 -6.28 18.73
CA LEU A 288 8.85 -7.23 17.72
C LEU A 288 9.50 -6.97 16.34
N ALA A 289 10.03 -5.77 16.12
CA ALA A 289 10.78 -5.40 14.91
C ALA A 289 12.16 -6.07 14.84
N ALA A 290 12.71 -6.50 15.98
CA ALA A 290 13.96 -7.25 16.03
C ALA A 290 13.80 -8.66 15.45
N LEU A 291 12.62 -9.26 15.57
CA LEU A 291 12.32 -10.59 15.03
C LEU A 291 12.30 -10.53 13.49
N LYS A 292 13.39 -11.02 12.88
CA LYS A 292 13.64 -10.91 11.44
C LYS A 292 13.82 -12.27 10.79
N ARG A 293 13.69 -12.27 9.46
CA ARG A 293 14.11 -13.38 8.61
C ARG A 293 15.60 -13.27 8.30
N HIS A 294 16.19 -14.41 7.96
CA HIS A 294 17.53 -14.47 7.41
C HIS A 294 17.61 -13.56 6.17
N PRO A 295 18.67 -12.76 5.98
CA PRO A 295 18.75 -11.79 4.89
C PRO A 295 18.48 -12.38 3.49
N ALA A 296 19.01 -13.57 3.20
CA ALA A 296 18.76 -14.25 1.93
C ALA A 296 17.31 -14.71 1.77
N LEU A 297 16.67 -15.18 2.85
CA LEU A 297 15.26 -15.56 2.86
C LEU A 297 14.36 -14.34 2.69
N GLN A 298 14.72 -13.20 3.31
CA GLN A 298 14.03 -11.92 3.13
C GLN A 298 14.09 -11.45 1.67
N GLN A 299 15.26 -11.52 1.02
CA GLN A 299 15.38 -11.14 -0.41
C GLN A 299 14.51 -12.02 -1.31
N ARG A 300 14.41 -13.33 -1.02
CA ARG A 300 13.53 -14.24 -1.76
C ARG A 300 12.05 -13.91 -1.52
N TYR A 301 11.67 -13.64 -0.27
CA TYR A 301 10.34 -13.17 0.08
C TYR A 301 9.98 -11.87 -0.67
N ASP A 302 10.90 -10.90 -0.75
CA ASP A 302 10.66 -9.62 -1.42
C ASP A 302 10.41 -9.79 -2.93
N LYS A 303 11.08 -10.76 -3.57
CA LYS A 303 10.79 -11.13 -4.97
C LYS A 303 9.44 -11.83 -5.09
N TRP A 304 9.15 -12.75 -4.19
CA TRP A 304 7.89 -13.50 -4.20
C TRP A 304 6.68 -12.59 -3.96
N ILE A 305 6.75 -11.68 -2.99
CA ILE A 305 5.67 -10.75 -2.68
C ILE A 305 5.40 -9.78 -3.83
N HIS A 306 6.44 -9.39 -4.57
CA HIS A 306 6.31 -8.59 -5.79
C HIS A 306 5.48 -9.35 -6.84
N GLN A 307 5.80 -10.63 -7.07
CA GLN A 307 5.02 -11.46 -7.99
C GLN A 307 3.58 -11.67 -7.52
N VAL A 308 3.35 -11.88 -6.22
CA VAL A 308 2.00 -11.98 -5.65
C VAL A 308 1.18 -10.73 -5.93
N LYS A 309 1.76 -9.53 -5.76
CA LYS A 309 1.09 -8.27 -6.06
C LYS A 309 0.77 -8.12 -7.54
N ILE A 310 1.65 -8.57 -8.43
CA ILE A 310 1.40 -8.59 -9.89
C ILE A 310 0.20 -9.48 -10.22
N VAL A 311 0.18 -10.71 -9.70
CA VAL A 311 -0.82 -11.72 -10.08
C VAL A 311 -2.18 -11.48 -9.42
N HIS A 312 -2.21 -11.07 -8.15
CA HIS A 312 -3.44 -10.98 -7.36
C HIS A 312 -3.88 -9.53 -7.05
N GLY A 313 -3.14 -8.53 -7.54
CA GLY A 313 -3.38 -7.10 -7.27
C GLY A 313 -2.98 -6.65 -5.86
N SER A 314 -3.06 -7.52 -4.87
CA SER A 314 -2.55 -7.28 -3.51
C SER A 314 -2.24 -8.58 -2.78
N VAL A 315 -1.40 -8.49 -1.74
CA VAL A 315 -1.11 -9.64 -0.87
C VAL A 315 -2.35 -10.04 -0.06
N VAL A 316 -3.20 -9.07 0.31
CA VAL A 316 -4.48 -9.32 0.99
C VAL A 316 -5.39 -10.17 0.11
N ASN A 317 -5.52 -9.85 -1.17
CA ASN A 317 -6.34 -10.62 -2.11
C ASN A 317 -5.83 -12.05 -2.27
N TYR A 318 -4.52 -12.22 -2.39
CA TYR A 318 -3.91 -13.55 -2.41
C TYR A 318 -4.22 -14.34 -1.15
N LEU A 319 -4.04 -13.72 0.03
CA LEU A 319 -4.32 -14.39 1.30
C LEU A 319 -5.79 -14.76 1.43
N VAL A 320 -6.72 -13.83 1.21
CA VAL A 320 -8.16 -14.04 1.35
C VAL A 320 -8.68 -15.09 0.37
N ASN A 321 -8.33 -14.96 -0.92
CA ASN A 321 -8.92 -15.80 -1.96
C ASN A 321 -8.21 -17.14 -2.14
N ILE A 322 -6.89 -17.19 -1.91
CA ILE A 322 -6.07 -18.38 -2.20
C ILE A 322 -5.66 -19.11 -0.93
N ARG A 323 -5.06 -18.43 0.05
CA ARG A 323 -4.50 -19.11 1.25
C ARG A 323 -5.55 -19.42 2.32
N LEU A 324 -6.48 -18.51 2.56
CA LEU A 324 -7.46 -18.60 3.65
C LEU A 324 -8.81 -19.16 3.20
N GLY A 325 -9.09 -19.07 1.89
CA GLY A 325 -10.37 -19.52 1.32
C GLY A 325 -11.57 -18.72 1.83
N TRP A 326 -11.36 -17.45 2.18
CA TRP A 326 -12.40 -16.51 2.59
C TRP A 326 -12.97 -15.70 1.42
N GLY A 327 -12.39 -15.84 0.24
CA GLY A 327 -12.90 -15.26 -1.00
C GLY A 327 -14.23 -15.86 -1.43
N PRO A 328 -14.94 -15.22 -2.39
CA PRO A 328 -16.12 -15.80 -3.01
C PRO A 328 -15.75 -17.16 -3.61
N THR A 329 -16.41 -18.23 -3.16
CA THR A 329 -16.26 -19.54 -3.79
C THR A 329 -16.73 -19.44 -5.24
N ALA A 330 -15.80 -19.35 -6.18
CA ALA A 330 -16.09 -19.70 -7.57
C ALA A 330 -16.59 -21.14 -7.54
N SER A 331 -17.82 -21.34 -7.99
CA SER A 331 -18.45 -22.63 -8.22
C SER A 331 -17.43 -23.64 -8.77
N ARG A 332 -17.12 -24.66 -7.98
CA ARG A 332 -16.29 -25.80 -8.40
C ARG A 332 -16.96 -26.44 -9.62
N PRO A 333 -16.26 -26.71 -10.74
CA PRO A 333 -16.85 -27.51 -11.81
C PRO A 333 -17.17 -28.90 -11.25
N ALA A 334 -18.40 -29.34 -11.45
CA ALA A 334 -18.80 -30.72 -11.17
C ALA A 334 -17.95 -31.68 -12.00
N SER A 335 -17.54 -32.80 -11.40
CA SER A 335 -16.82 -33.88 -12.07
C SER A 335 -17.63 -34.46 -13.24
N PRO A 336 -16.98 -34.96 -14.31
CA PRO A 336 -17.67 -35.38 -15.52
C PRO A 336 -18.35 -36.74 -15.28
N GLY A 337 -19.69 -36.76 -15.30
CA GLY A 337 -20.46 -37.98 -15.19
C GLY A 337 -21.84 -37.84 -15.79
N SER A 338 -22.07 -38.61 -16.86
CA SER A 338 -23.35 -38.90 -17.53
C SER A 338 -23.92 -37.86 -18.50
N ARG A 339 -23.86 -38.25 -19.78
CA ARG A 339 -24.61 -37.70 -20.91
C ARG A 339 -26.12 -37.78 -20.66
N THR A 340 -26.82 -36.71 -21.03
CA THR A 340 -28.08 -36.75 -21.81
C THR A 340 -28.24 -35.38 -22.45
N GLU A 341 -28.29 -35.30 -23.79
CA GLU A 341 -28.76 -34.11 -24.51
C GLU A 341 -30.24 -33.84 -24.17
N PRO A 342 -30.72 -32.58 -24.28
CA PRO A 342 -31.37 -32.21 -25.54
C PRO A 342 -31.31 -30.72 -25.95
N THR A 343 -31.29 -30.54 -27.28
CA THR A 343 -32.02 -29.55 -28.11
C THR A 343 -31.79 -28.06 -27.94
N TYR A 344 -31.29 -27.47 -29.04
CA TYR A 344 -31.32 -26.08 -29.42
C TYR A 344 -32.74 -25.48 -29.40
N ALA A 345 -32.87 -24.30 -28.79
CA ALA A 345 -33.84 -23.29 -29.17
C ALA A 345 -33.17 -21.92 -29.01
N ASP A 346 -33.24 -21.14 -30.09
CA ASP A 346 -32.74 -19.78 -30.21
C ASP A 346 -33.36 -18.85 -29.17
N ASP A 347 -32.54 -18.08 -28.46
CA ASP A 347 -32.92 -16.71 -28.13
C ASP A 347 -31.67 -15.84 -27.88
N ALA A 348 -31.51 -14.83 -28.73
CA ALA A 348 -30.45 -13.85 -28.67
C ALA A 348 -30.94 -12.65 -27.85
N SER A 349 -30.53 -12.55 -26.59
CA SER A 349 -30.68 -11.32 -25.79
C SER A 349 -29.83 -11.39 -24.52
N SER A 350 -29.07 -10.31 -24.26
CA SER A 350 -28.29 -10.03 -23.04
C SER A 350 -27.03 -10.86 -22.75
N LEU A 351 -25.91 -10.46 -23.35
CA LEU A 351 -24.57 -10.72 -22.78
C LEU A 351 -24.16 -9.50 -21.94
N GLU A 352 -24.33 -9.60 -20.62
CA GLU A 352 -23.62 -8.69 -19.71
C GLU A 352 -22.12 -9.04 -19.68
N PRO A 353 -21.22 -8.04 -19.62
CA PRO A 353 -19.80 -8.31 -19.47
C PRO A 353 -19.52 -8.92 -18.09
N PRO A 354 -18.53 -9.82 -17.97
CA PRO A 354 -18.23 -10.49 -16.71
C PRO A 354 -17.81 -9.45 -15.67
N GLU A 355 -18.52 -9.42 -14.53
CA GLU A 355 -18.16 -8.62 -13.37
C GLU A 355 -16.67 -8.84 -13.04
N SER A 356 -15.88 -7.77 -13.12
CA SER A 356 -14.57 -7.75 -12.50
C SER A 356 -14.76 -8.08 -11.03
N ALA A 357 -14.12 -9.16 -10.56
CA ALA A 357 -14.17 -9.62 -9.18
C ALA A 357 -13.61 -8.54 -8.22
N SER A 358 -14.43 -7.54 -7.92
CA SER A 358 -14.24 -6.65 -6.80
C SER A 358 -14.60 -7.45 -5.55
N VAL A 359 -13.65 -7.48 -4.62
CA VAL A 359 -13.84 -8.13 -3.33
C VAL A 359 -15.00 -7.41 -2.63
N ARG A 360 -16.18 -8.05 -2.58
CA ARG A 360 -17.24 -7.63 -1.66
C ARG A 360 -16.64 -7.59 -0.25
N PRO A 361 -16.90 -6.56 0.57
CA PRO A 361 -16.45 -6.54 1.95
C PRO A 361 -16.87 -7.84 2.63
N LEU A 362 -15.93 -8.52 3.29
CA LEU A 362 -16.24 -9.65 4.16
C LEU A 362 -17.32 -9.16 5.14
N THR A 363 -18.57 -9.62 4.96
CA THR A 363 -19.72 -9.21 5.79
C THR A 363 -19.35 -9.23 7.28
N PRO A 364 -19.79 -8.26 8.10
CA PRO A 364 -19.46 -8.23 9.52
C PRO A 364 -19.92 -9.54 10.14
N SER A 365 -18.94 -10.38 10.48
CA SER A 365 -19.18 -11.75 10.89
C SER A 365 -19.11 -11.76 12.40
N THR A 366 -20.23 -11.61 13.08
CA THR A 366 -20.20 -11.67 14.55
C THR A 366 -19.90 -13.09 15.03
N ASN A 367 -19.09 -13.24 16.07
CA ASN A 367 -18.96 -14.50 16.80
C ASN A 367 -19.87 -14.46 18.03
N ASN A 368 -20.98 -15.21 18.03
CA ASN A 368 -21.97 -15.20 19.12
C ASN A 368 -22.43 -13.76 19.51
N GLY A 369 -22.66 -12.90 18.50
CA GLY A 369 -23.04 -11.49 18.71
C GLY A 369 -21.88 -10.54 19.05
N ARG A 370 -20.65 -11.04 19.20
CA ARG A 370 -19.45 -10.22 19.45
C ARG A 370 -18.79 -9.85 18.13
N MET A 371 -18.28 -8.61 18.05
CA MET A 371 -17.62 -8.07 16.87
C MET A 371 -16.08 -8.08 16.97
N TRP A 372 -15.54 -8.87 17.89
CA TRP A 372 -14.10 -9.00 18.15
C TRP A 372 -13.74 -10.46 18.39
N PHE A 373 -12.45 -10.76 18.30
CA PHE A 373 -11.91 -12.08 18.55
C PHE A 373 -12.18 -12.53 19.99
N THR A 374 -12.66 -13.77 20.14
CA THR A 374 -12.79 -14.44 21.44
C THR A 374 -12.24 -15.86 21.35
N ALA A 375 -11.89 -16.46 22.48
CA ALA A 375 -11.28 -17.78 22.54
C ALA A 375 -12.18 -18.90 21.98
N ASP A 376 -13.50 -18.68 21.98
CA ASP A 376 -14.52 -19.52 21.38
C ASP A 376 -14.82 -19.16 19.91
N ILE A 377 -13.92 -18.44 19.22
CA ILE A 377 -14.12 -18.04 17.82
C ILE A 377 -14.39 -19.25 16.90
N ALA A 378 -15.47 -19.17 16.15
CA ALA A 378 -15.89 -20.23 15.24
C ALA A 378 -14.91 -20.40 14.05
N GLU A 379 -14.71 -21.64 13.62
CA GLU A 379 -13.78 -22.01 12.52
C GLU A 379 -13.95 -21.25 11.20
N PRO A 380 -15.16 -20.82 10.77
CA PRO A 380 -15.28 -20.00 9.55
C PRO A 380 -14.61 -18.63 9.68
N LEU A 381 -14.41 -18.15 10.90
CA LEU A 381 -13.89 -16.81 11.21
C LEU A 381 -12.40 -16.80 11.58
N VAL A 382 -11.79 -17.97 11.74
CA VAL A 382 -10.39 -18.12 12.14
C VAL A 382 -9.70 -19.19 11.31
N LYS A 383 -8.44 -18.95 10.91
CA LYS A 383 -7.61 -19.95 10.23
C LYS A 383 -6.22 -19.94 10.85
N ILE A 384 -5.70 -21.12 11.18
CA ILE A 384 -4.32 -21.30 11.64
C ILE A 384 -3.52 -21.89 10.48
N LEU A 385 -2.48 -21.19 10.05
CA LEU A 385 -1.57 -21.65 9.01
C LEU A 385 -0.12 -21.55 9.51
N PRO A 386 0.79 -22.45 9.08
CA PRO A 386 2.21 -22.19 9.19
C PRO A 386 2.56 -20.87 8.50
N ASN A 387 3.52 -20.12 9.05
CA ASN A 387 4.04 -18.95 8.38
C ASN A 387 4.87 -19.38 7.17
N ASP A 388 4.36 -19.11 5.97
CA ASP A 388 5.02 -19.42 4.69
C ASP A 388 6.43 -18.83 4.61
N TRP A 389 6.66 -17.72 5.31
CA TRP A 389 7.95 -17.03 5.35
C TRP A 389 8.31 -16.76 6.82
N PRO A 390 8.76 -17.79 7.56
CA PRO A 390 8.96 -17.69 9.00
C PRO A 390 10.16 -16.81 9.34
N TYR A 391 10.11 -16.19 10.51
CA TYR A 391 11.29 -15.56 11.13
C TYR A 391 12.35 -16.61 11.45
N SER A 392 13.60 -16.17 11.58
CA SER A 392 14.77 -17.03 11.78
C SER A 392 14.89 -17.51 13.22
N VAL A 393 13.90 -18.29 13.65
CA VAL A 393 13.84 -18.97 14.94
C VAL A 393 14.46 -20.37 14.85
N PRO A 394 14.85 -20.99 15.98
CA PRO A 394 15.37 -22.34 16.01
C PRO A 394 14.45 -23.38 15.34
N PRO A 395 15.00 -24.43 14.70
CA PRO A 395 14.24 -25.39 13.88
C PRO A 395 13.19 -26.20 14.65
N GLU A 396 13.37 -26.36 15.96
CA GLU A 396 12.40 -27.00 16.86
C GLU A 396 11.15 -26.13 17.15
N ILE A 397 11.16 -24.86 16.75
CA ILE A 397 10.04 -23.94 16.92
C ILE A 397 9.24 -23.87 15.62
N ARG A 398 7.94 -24.15 15.72
CA ARG A 398 7.00 -23.92 14.63
C ARG A 398 6.42 -22.51 14.75
N HIS A 399 6.50 -21.76 13.66
CA HIS A 399 5.93 -20.42 13.54
C HIS A 399 4.59 -20.50 12.80
N TYR A 400 3.51 -20.27 13.51
CA TYR A 400 2.16 -20.18 12.96
C TYR A 400 1.68 -18.73 12.89
N VAL A 401 0.76 -18.48 11.99
CA VAL A 401 -0.05 -17.26 11.96
C VAL A 401 -1.51 -17.67 12.13
N VAL A 402 -2.14 -17.10 13.15
CA VAL A 402 -3.58 -17.23 13.37
C VAL A 402 -4.26 -16.01 12.77
N TRP A 403 -4.97 -16.24 11.67
CA TRP A 403 -5.72 -15.24 10.93
C TRP A 403 -7.15 -15.16 11.46
N SER A 404 -7.68 -13.95 11.63
CA SER A 404 -9.02 -13.70 12.14
C SER A 404 -9.78 -12.75 11.22
N ARG A 405 -11.06 -13.06 10.97
CA ARG A 405 -12.02 -12.13 10.35
C ARG A 405 -12.51 -11.05 11.30
N LEU A 406 -12.23 -11.20 12.60
CA LEU A 406 -12.58 -10.25 13.65
C LEU A 406 -11.33 -9.58 14.24
N PRO A 407 -11.43 -8.31 14.65
CA PRO A 407 -10.31 -7.60 15.28
C PRO A 407 -9.88 -8.32 16.56
N ILE A 408 -8.56 -8.54 16.69
CA ILE A 408 -7.96 -9.18 17.87
C ILE A 408 -7.84 -8.19 19.03
N THR A 409 -7.67 -6.91 18.73
CA THR A 409 -7.71 -5.80 19.68
C THR A 409 -8.97 -4.96 19.43
N HIS A 410 -9.77 -4.70 20.47
CA HIS A 410 -11.04 -3.97 20.35
C HIS A 410 -11.35 -3.19 21.64
N PRO A 411 -12.01 -2.02 21.59
CA PRO A 411 -12.25 -1.17 22.78
C PRO A 411 -13.07 -1.83 23.90
N ARG A 412 -13.75 -2.95 23.62
CA ARG A 412 -14.50 -3.73 24.62
C ARG A 412 -13.63 -4.72 25.40
N ILE A 413 -12.43 -5.05 24.91
CA ILE A 413 -11.51 -6.02 25.53
C ILE A 413 -10.20 -5.38 25.97
N VAL A 414 -9.77 -4.29 25.31
CA VAL A 414 -8.59 -3.52 25.69
C VAL A 414 -9.05 -2.31 26.51
N PRO A 415 -8.68 -2.20 27.80
CA PRO A 415 -8.98 -1.03 28.62
C PRO A 415 -8.40 0.25 28.01
N ALA A 416 -9.16 1.34 28.03
CA ALA A 416 -8.75 2.62 27.44
C ALA A 416 -7.40 3.14 27.99
N GLN A 417 -7.09 2.84 29.26
CA GLN A 417 -5.86 3.25 29.94
C GLN A 417 -4.58 2.68 29.30
N ILE A 418 -4.68 1.55 28.59
CA ILE A 418 -3.55 0.90 27.95
C ILE A 418 -3.70 0.85 26.42
N TRP A 419 -4.72 1.49 25.85
CA TRP A 419 -4.99 1.43 24.41
C TRP A 419 -3.80 1.91 23.59
N ASP A 420 -3.29 3.09 23.90
CA ASP A 420 -2.15 3.69 23.17
C ASP A 420 -0.91 2.81 23.26
N ARG A 421 -0.70 2.17 24.41
CA ARG A 421 0.39 1.21 24.60
C ARG A 421 0.23 -0.02 23.73
N ILE A 422 -0.97 -0.60 23.66
CA ILE A 422 -1.25 -1.75 22.79
C ILE A 422 -1.11 -1.37 21.30
N VAL A 423 -1.48 -0.14 20.92
CA VAL A 423 -1.26 0.37 19.57
C VAL A 423 0.23 0.56 19.27
N GLN A 424 1.03 1.00 20.24
CA GLN A 424 2.46 1.26 20.06
C GLN A 424 3.30 -0.02 20.03
N ASP A 425 3.07 -0.89 21.01
CA ASP A 425 3.93 -2.04 21.34
C ASP A 425 3.33 -3.36 20.85
N GLY A 426 2.01 -3.41 20.62
CA GLY A 426 1.28 -4.63 20.33
C GLY A 426 0.79 -5.32 21.61
N LEU A 427 0.46 -6.60 21.48
CA LEU A 427 0.02 -7.43 22.59
C LEU A 427 0.73 -8.78 22.52
N TRP A 428 1.20 -9.31 23.63
CA TRP A 428 1.93 -10.58 23.63
C TRP A 428 1.71 -11.38 24.91
N GLY A 429 2.13 -12.63 24.86
CA GLY A 429 2.10 -13.49 26.03
C GLY A 429 2.81 -14.81 25.81
N PHE A 430 2.83 -15.58 26.89
CA PHE A 430 3.46 -16.89 26.94
C PHE A 430 2.49 -17.90 27.56
N SER A 431 2.60 -19.16 27.14
CA SER A 431 1.93 -20.29 27.79
C SER A 431 2.82 -21.52 27.82
N GLY A 432 2.60 -22.40 28.81
CA GLY A 432 3.41 -23.61 29.05
C GLY A 432 4.89 -23.37 29.34
N SER A 433 5.30 -22.11 29.48
CA SER A 433 6.70 -21.67 29.65
C SER A 433 6.99 -21.30 31.10
N THR A 434 8.20 -21.64 31.57
CA THR A 434 8.73 -21.17 32.87
C THR A 434 9.32 -19.76 32.79
N TYR A 435 9.32 -19.15 31.60
CA TYR A 435 9.79 -17.79 31.38
C TYR A 435 8.97 -16.81 32.22
N LYS A 436 9.68 -15.94 32.95
CA LYS A 436 9.08 -14.89 33.78
C LYS A 436 9.17 -13.57 33.02
N PRO A 437 8.05 -13.03 32.51
CA PRO A 437 8.01 -11.71 31.90
C PRO A 437 8.61 -10.66 32.83
N LYS A 438 9.47 -9.80 32.29
CA LYS A 438 10.06 -8.67 33.02
C LYS A 438 8.98 -7.68 33.47
N GLY A 439 7.87 -7.62 32.72
CA GLY A 439 6.74 -6.73 32.98
C GLY A 439 7.09 -5.28 32.70
N SER A 440 6.10 -4.41 32.86
CA SER A 440 6.26 -2.96 32.62
C SER A 440 6.89 -2.22 33.81
N GLY A 441 7.09 -2.89 34.94
CA GLY A 441 7.45 -2.27 36.22
C GLY A 441 6.24 -1.74 37.01
N ASP A 442 5.06 -1.65 36.38
CA ASP A 442 3.80 -1.28 37.01
C ASP A 442 2.84 -2.48 37.03
N LYS A 443 2.57 -3.00 38.23
CA LYS A 443 1.69 -4.17 38.43
C LYS A 443 0.26 -3.94 37.96
N SER A 444 -0.24 -2.70 38.04
CA SER A 444 -1.59 -2.36 37.58
C SER A 444 -1.67 -2.44 36.07
N ILE A 445 -0.68 -1.86 35.38
CA ILE A 445 -0.58 -1.92 33.91
C ILE A 445 -0.38 -3.36 33.43
N ASP A 446 0.49 -4.13 34.10
CA ASP A 446 0.70 -5.54 33.77
C ASP A 446 -0.58 -6.38 33.92
N GLN A 447 -1.42 -6.07 34.91
CA GLN A 447 -2.73 -6.72 35.07
C GLN A 447 -3.67 -6.37 33.92
N LEU A 448 -3.73 -5.10 33.51
CA LEU A 448 -4.55 -4.66 32.38
C LEU A 448 -4.09 -5.29 31.06
N ILE A 449 -2.78 -5.41 30.83
CA ILE A 449 -2.22 -6.08 29.64
C ILE A 449 -2.61 -7.56 29.63
N ARG A 450 -2.50 -8.24 30.79
CA ARG A 450 -2.94 -9.63 30.93
C ARG A 450 -4.44 -9.80 30.65
N GLN A 451 -5.26 -8.84 31.09
CA GLN A 451 -6.69 -8.83 30.81
C GLN A 451 -6.98 -8.64 29.32
N ALA A 452 -6.31 -7.69 28.67
CA ALA A 452 -6.45 -7.43 27.24
C ALA A 452 -6.06 -8.65 26.38
N GLY A 453 -5.05 -9.42 26.81
CA GLY A 453 -4.59 -10.64 26.14
C GLY A 453 -5.29 -11.93 26.56
N ALA A 454 -6.31 -11.88 27.42
CA ALA A 454 -6.92 -13.08 27.99
C ALA A 454 -7.54 -13.99 26.92
N GLU A 455 -8.35 -13.44 26.01
CA GLU A 455 -8.98 -14.19 24.93
C GLU A 455 -7.97 -14.87 24.00
N VAL A 456 -6.89 -14.15 23.66
CA VAL A 456 -5.81 -14.69 22.82
C VAL A 456 -5.07 -15.81 23.56
N ARG A 457 -4.74 -15.60 24.84
CA ARG A 457 -4.07 -16.62 25.65
C ARG A 457 -4.89 -17.90 25.73
N THR A 458 -6.17 -17.79 26.09
CA THR A 458 -7.06 -18.95 26.20
C THR A 458 -7.22 -19.65 24.85
N TYR A 459 -7.34 -18.92 23.74
CA TYR A 459 -7.35 -19.51 22.41
C TYR A 459 -6.07 -20.30 22.11
N VAL A 460 -4.91 -19.69 22.40
CA VAL A 460 -3.60 -20.31 22.19
C VAL A 460 -3.44 -21.57 23.04
N GLU A 461 -3.82 -21.53 24.31
CA GLU A 461 -3.79 -22.69 25.22
C GLU A 461 -4.68 -23.83 24.76
N ASN A 462 -5.86 -23.53 24.21
CA ASN A 462 -6.75 -24.54 23.64
C ASN A 462 -6.18 -25.22 22.39
N LYS A 463 -5.29 -24.55 21.65
CA LYS A 463 -4.68 -25.06 20.41
C LYS A 463 -3.29 -25.67 20.62
N TRP A 464 -2.55 -25.17 21.59
CA TRP A 464 -1.24 -25.64 22.01
C TRP A 464 -1.25 -25.78 23.54
N PRO A 465 -1.71 -26.95 24.04
CA PRO A 465 -1.85 -27.19 25.48
C PRO A 465 -0.52 -26.99 26.23
N ALA A 466 -0.59 -26.33 27.38
CA ALA A 466 0.57 -25.92 28.16
C ALA A 466 1.38 -27.10 28.70
N GLU A 467 0.80 -28.30 28.75
CA GLU A 467 1.45 -29.55 29.17
C GLU A 467 2.41 -30.06 28.10
N GLU A 468 2.07 -29.85 26.82
CA GLU A 468 2.80 -30.38 25.67
C GLU A 468 3.68 -29.34 24.97
N TYR A 469 3.34 -28.05 25.09
CA TYR A 469 3.99 -26.98 24.35
C TYR A 469 4.50 -25.87 25.26
N GLU A 470 5.62 -25.28 24.86
CA GLU A 470 5.99 -23.92 25.25
C GLU A 470 5.63 -22.98 24.10
N VAL A 471 4.87 -21.93 24.42
CA VAL A 471 4.38 -20.99 23.41
C VAL A 471 4.73 -19.56 23.77
N ALA A 472 5.20 -18.81 22.78
CA ALA A 472 5.24 -17.36 22.77
C ALA A 472 4.34 -16.85 21.64
N TRP A 473 3.44 -15.92 21.92
CA TRP A 473 2.54 -15.35 20.93
C TRP A 473 2.55 -13.83 20.99
N PHE A 474 2.29 -13.19 19.86
CA PHE A 474 2.20 -11.74 19.78
C PHE A 474 1.29 -11.28 18.64
N VAL A 475 0.65 -10.14 18.86
CA VAL A 475 -0.11 -9.35 17.89
C VAL A 475 0.78 -8.16 17.56
N ASN A 476 1.17 -8.04 16.29
CA ASN A 476 1.97 -6.90 15.86
C ASN A 476 1.19 -5.59 16.06
N PRO A 477 1.83 -4.53 16.58
CA PRO A 477 1.24 -3.20 16.56
C PRO A 477 0.96 -2.77 15.11
N PRO A 478 0.00 -1.87 14.85
CA PRO A 478 -0.37 -1.49 13.49
C PRO A 478 0.83 -1.04 12.61
N ARG A 479 1.84 -0.40 13.21
CA ARG A 479 3.07 0.03 12.52
C ARG A 479 3.95 -1.12 12.00
N LEU A 480 3.83 -2.33 12.56
CA LEU A 480 4.62 -3.51 12.17
C LEU A 480 3.80 -4.55 11.39
N GLN A 481 2.50 -4.33 11.19
CA GLN A 481 1.66 -5.25 10.44
C GLN A 481 1.99 -5.20 8.94
N SER A 482 2.54 -6.30 8.44
CA SER A 482 2.86 -6.45 7.01
C SER A 482 1.62 -6.56 6.11
N ILE A 483 0.48 -6.98 6.68
CA ILE A 483 -0.81 -7.16 5.99
C ILE A 483 -1.88 -6.32 6.72
N PRO A 484 -1.91 -5.00 6.49
CA PRO A 484 -2.93 -4.14 7.10
C PRO A 484 -4.33 -4.52 6.60
N GLY A 485 -5.32 -4.50 7.50
CA GLY A 485 -6.72 -4.80 7.18
C GLY A 485 -7.13 -6.28 7.33
N LEU A 486 -6.18 -7.17 7.64
CA LEU A 486 -6.49 -8.56 7.99
C LEU A 486 -5.92 -8.88 9.37
N ALA A 487 -6.79 -9.06 10.36
CA ALA A 487 -6.36 -9.28 11.73
C ALA A 487 -5.61 -10.61 11.86
N HIS A 488 -4.43 -10.58 12.47
CA HIS A 488 -3.63 -11.78 12.68
C HIS A 488 -2.73 -11.65 13.91
N LEU A 489 -2.34 -12.80 14.45
CA LEU A 489 -1.33 -12.92 15.49
C LEU A 489 -0.35 -14.03 15.13
N HIS A 490 0.86 -13.91 15.65
CA HIS A 490 1.94 -14.86 15.46
C HIS A 490 2.04 -15.76 16.68
N VAL A 491 2.30 -17.04 16.44
CA VAL A 491 2.50 -18.05 17.49
C VAL A 491 3.78 -18.81 17.20
N PHE A 492 4.74 -18.75 18.12
CA PHE A 492 5.89 -19.64 18.17
C PHE A 492 5.59 -20.76 19.15
N ALA A 493 5.49 -21.99 18.65
CA ALA A 493 5.24 -23.18 19.46
C ALA A 493 6.44 -24.12 19.41
N ARG A 494 7.02 -24.41 20.57
CA ARG A 494 8.04 -25.43 20.78
C ARG A 494 7.40 -26.61 21.50
N LYS A 495 7.42 -27.80 20.90
CA LYS A 495 6.96 -29.01 21.59
C LYS A 495 7.95 -29.33 22.71
N LYS A 496 7.44 -29.63 23.90
CA LYS A 496 8.28 -30.12 25.01
C LYS A 496 8.77 -31.50 24.65
N SER A 497 10.06 -31.75 24.90
CA SER A 497 10.60 -33.10 24.85
C SER A 497 9.98 -33.91 25.98
N ASP A 498 9.61 -35.17 25.69
CA ASP A 498 9.18 -36.13 26.72
C ASP A 498 10.27 -36.37 27.79
#